data_AF-A0A137SKB0-F1
#
_entry.id   AF-A0A137SKB0-F1
#
_cell.length_a   1.000
_cell.length_b   1.000
_cell.length_c   1.000
_cell.angle_alpha   90.00
_cell.angle_beta   90.00
_cell.angle_gamma   90.00
#
_symmetry.space_group_name_H-M   'P 1'
#
loop_
_entity.id
_entity.type
_entity.pdbx_description
1 polymer ?
#
loop_
_entity_poly.entity_id
_entity_poly.type
_entity_poly.pdbx_seq_one_letter_code
_entity_poly.pdbx_strand_id
1 'polypeptide(L)'
;MHPTLEKNTALTVDQIFTSADLINIKKYVRYSVLAPDNLKKTIYFLGYSSTEIDILSPESFYDLFMDVNNNGRDWNSSIEGSFKDCISEMNKIYNKHYGLLKSALKELEELLENSNKLVGTTAVTSYLSNIEPDLTNIHNIIFNAWYDISYATAENDSAASRLTMFKDIIDKTRLVIRKKMDYIQYLQEESVRSTLNQLNDDFNFMLNFSLNAEKSATNLWAQWLTISENMDSARRASSSINTHSDLVDLYICLLDVVHKLESANEINSYMKGCFDQAEIEYSYNYPCGFVPLGDYLASSQAVQVDLIGECKNQQGRWTPFNLDLTMQDPVKTELLYKNGELELENNYPIIRGYCYFPGGNYAEHSRNVRVILNAKCMTTQGSYRDSSLELTYDLYLNVKNVNGVLTRY
;
A
#
# COMPACT_ATOMS: atom_id res chain seq x y z
N MET A 1 -0.49 -25.29 -19.45
CA MET A 1 -0.12 -26.14 -18.30
C MET A 1 -0.10 -25.22 -17.09
N HIS A 2 -1.22 -25.12 -16.38
CA HIS A 2 -1.35 -24.26 -15.20
C HIS A 2 -0.62 -24.93 -14.03
N PRO A 3 0.19 -24.20 -13.25
CA PRO A 3 0.68 -24.71 -11.98
C PRO A 3 -0.51 -24.79 -11.03
N THR A 4 -0.78 -25.98 -10.55
CA THR A 4 -1.68 -26.29 -9.44
C THR A 4 -1.18 -25.60 -8.17
N LEU A 5 -1.97 -24.67 -7.62
CA LEU A 5 -1.78 -24.14 -6.26
C LEU A 5 -1.97 -25.29 -5.25
N GLU A 6 -0.91 -25.62 -4.51
CA GLU A 6 -0.98 -26.52 -3.37
C GLU A 6 -1.67 -25.84 -2.17
N LYS A 7 -2.87 -26.36 -1.89
CA LYS A 7 -3.54 -26.58 -0.60
C LYS A 7 -3.00 -25.90 0.67
N ASN A 8 -3.88 -25.11 1.28
CA ASN A 8 -4.20 -25.05 2.71
C ASN A 8 -3.00 -24.90 3.67
N THR A 9 -2.54 -23.67 3.86
CA THR A 9 -1.69 -23.29 4.98
C THR A 9 -2.50 -22.46 5.96
N ALA A 10 -2.77 -23.02 7.14
CA ALA A 10 -3.09 -22.18 8.30
C ALA A 10 -1.96 -21.15 8.43
N LEU A 11 -2.31 -19.85 8.39
CA LEU A 11 -1.35 -18.76 8.53
C LEU A 11 -0.54 -18.98 9.81
N THR A 12 0.78 -18.96 9.70
CA THR A 12 1.62 -18.93 10.91
C THR A 12 1.49 -17.55 11.58
N VAL A 13 1.77 -17.45 12.87
CA VAL A 13 1.69 -16.17 13.61
C VAL A 13 2.52 -15.06 12.95
N ASP A 14 3.60 -15.43 12.26
CA ASP A 14 4.48 -14.51 11.53
C ASP A 14 3.92 -14.02 10.17
N GLN A 15 2.82 -14.60 9.70
CA GLN A 15 2.13 -14.27 8.43
C GLN A 15 0.85 -13.46 8.61
N ILE A 16 0.47 -13.15 9.85
CA ILE A 16 -0.70 -12.30 10.13
C ILE A 16 -0.30 -10.85 9.82
N PHE A 17 -1.11 -10.17 8.99
CA PHE A 17 -0.89 -8.77 8.66
C PHE A 17 -1.33 -7.86 9.81
N THR A 18 -0.52 -6.86 10.13
CA THR A 18 -0.73 -5.95 11.26
C THR A 18 -0.72 -4.48 10.81
N SER A 19 -1.10 -3.56 11.70
CA SER A 19 -0.97 -2.12 11.42
C SER A 19 0.49 -1.71 11.15
N ALA A 20 1.44 -2.35 11.84
CA ALA A 20 2.87 -2.12 11.64
C ALA A 20 3.34 -2.52 10.23
N ASP A 21 2.77 -3.59 9.66
CA ASP A 21 3.04 -4.00 8.28
C ASP A 21 2.58 -2.93 7.29
N LEU A 22 1.37 -2.38 7.46
CA LEU A 22 0.89 -1.30 6.61
C LEU A 22 1.74 -0.03 6.73
N ILE A 23 2.20 0.29 7.94
CA ILE A 23 3.13 1.42 8.17
C ILE A 23 4.45 1.20 7.43
N ASN A 24 4.99 -0.02 7.43
CA ASN A 24 6.22 -0.33 6.69
C ASN A 24 6.04 -0.18 5.18
N ILE A 25 4.89 -0.59 4.64
CA ILE A 25 4.56 -0.34 3.22
C ILE A 25 4.48 1.17 2.96
N LYS A 26 3.74 1.93 3.79
CA LYS A 26 3.64 3.40 3.66
C LYS A 26 4.99 4.11 3.75
N LYS A 27 5.93 3.61 4.57
CA LYS A 27 7.32 4.12 4.63
C LYS A 27 8.09 3.87 3.35
N TYR A 28 8.04 2.65 2.81
CA TYR A 28 8.62 2.33 1.49
C TYR A 28 8.07 3.25 0.42
N VAL A 29 6.75 3.42 0.38
CA VAL A 29 6.06 4.26 -0.60
C VAL A 29 6.52 5.71 -0.51
N ARG A 30 6.58 6.27 0.70
CA ARG A 30 7.05 7.65 0.92
C ARG A 30 8.45 7.89 0.39
N TYR A 31 9.38 6.94 0.56
CA TYR A 31 10.72 7.08 0.01
C TYR A 31 10.76 6.81 -1.48
N SER A 32 10.01 5.82 -1.96
CA SER A 32 10.02 5.39 -3.36
C SER A 32 9.66 6.53 -4.31
N VAL A 33 8.66 7.35 -3.94
CA VAL A 33 8.22 8.50 -4.75
C VAL A 33 9.27 9.62 -4.87
N LEU A 34 10.32 9.61 -4.03
CA LEU A 34 11.41 10.58 -4.07
C LEU A 34 12.52 10.18 -5.07
N ALA A 35 12.54 8.92 -5.54
CA ALA A 35 13.55 8.42 -6.48
C ALA A 35 13.59 9.26 -7.79
N PRO A 36 14.75 9.41 -8.46
CA PRO A 36 14.83 10.11 -9.75
C PRO A 36 13.79 9.65 -10.78
N ASP A 37 13.08 10.61 -11.37
CA ASP A 37 12.03 10.36 -12.38
C ASP A 37 12.48 10.69 -13.83
N ASN A 38 13.73 11.14 -14.02
CA ASN A 38 14.32 11.35 -15.33
C ASN A 38 15.85 11.21 -15.30
N LEU A 39 16.44 11.06 -16.49
CA LEU A 39 17.86 10.86 -16.66
C LEU A 39 18.70 12.02 -16.12
N LYS A 40 18.26 13.27 -16.30
CA LYS A 40 19.01 14.45 -15.80
C LYS A 40 19.14 14.42 -14.28
N LYS A 41 18.06 14.09 -13.57
CA LYS A 41 18.07 13.91 -12.11
C LYS A 41 18.91 12.72 -11.69
N THR A 42 18.89 11.65 -12.47
CA THR A 42 19.70 10.46 -12.20
C THR A 42 21.19 10.75 -12.33
N ILE A 43 21.62 11.40 -13.41
CA ILE A 43 23.02 11.85 -13.59
C ILE A 43 23.43 12.77 -12.44
N TYR A 44 22.53 13.68 -12.04
CA TYR A 44 22.76 14.59 -10.94
C TYR A 44 22.95 13.85 -9.61
N PHE A 45 22.06 12.89 -9.30
CA PHE A 45 22.15 12.03 -8.11
C PHE A 45 23.46 11.26 -8.06
N LEU A 46 23.80 10.62 -9.18
CA LEU A 46 24.96 9.76 -9.29
C LEU A 46 26.27 10.53 -9.28
N GLY A 47 26.27 11.82 -9.63
CA GLY A 47 27.47 12.64 -9.70
C GLY A 47 28.39 12.34 -10.91
N TYR A 48 27.95 11.51 -11.86
CA TYR A 48 28.67 11.21 -13.10
C TYR A 48 27.69 11.01 -14.26
N SER A 49 28.17 11.25 -15.48
CA SER A 49 27.36 11.18 -16.71
C SER A 49 27.64 9.97 -17.60
N SER A 50 28.66 9.19 -17.29
CA SER A 50 29.03 7.99 -18.05
C SER A 50 29.89 7.05 -17.20
N THR A 51 29.91 5.78 -17.56
CA THR A 51 30.81 4.77 -17.01
C THR A 51 31.05 3.68 -18.05
N GLU A 52 32.13 2.92 -17.90
CA GLU A 52 32.51 1.82 -18.78
C GLU A 52 31.69 0.53 -18.57
N ILE A 53 30.95 0.44 -17.44
CA ILE A 53 30.13 -0.71 -17.11
C ILE A 53 28.65 -0.36 -17.33
N ASP A 54 28.02 -0.98 -18.34
CA ASP A 54 26.63 -0.69 -18.74
C ASP A 54 25.62 -0.76 -17.60
N ILE A 55 25.72 -1.76 -16.71
CA ILE A 55 24.80 -1.90 -15.56
C ILE A 55 24.97 -0.77 -14.53
N LEU A 56 26.08 -0.04 -14.57
CA LEU A 56 26.33 1.14 -13.73
C LEU A 56 26.09 2.45 -14.49
N SER A 57 25.62 2.41 -15.74
CA SER A 57 25.29 3.63 -16.50
C SER A 57 24.17 4.42 -15.82
N PRO A 58 24.15 5.77 -15.95
CA PRO A 58 23.05 6.60 -15.49
C PRO A 58 21.70 6.17 -16.07
N GLU A 59 21.65 5.68 -17.30
CA GLU A 59 20.45 5.12 -17.95
C GLU A 59 19.97 3.87 -17.22
N SER A 60 20.87 2.94 -16.89
CA SER A 60 20.51 1.73 -16.14
C SER A 60 20.04 2.04 -14.71
N PHE A 61 20.57 3.08 -14.08
CA PHE A 61 20.06 3.56 -12.79
C PHE A 61 18.72 4.27 -12.94
N TYR A 62 18.51 5.00 -14.02
CA TYR A 62 17.26 5.69 -14.31
C TYR A 62 16.11 4.68 -14.41
N ASP A 63 16.30 3.57 -15.14
CA ASP A 63 15.31 2.49 -15.23
C ASP A 63 14.96 1.92 -13.85
N LEU A 64 15.96 1.68 -13.00
CA LEU A 64 15.77 1.21 -11.63
C LEU A 64 14.96 2.22 -10.80
N PHE A 65 15.31 3.51 -10.87
CA PHE A 65 14.64 4.55 -10.10
C PHE A 65 13.22 4.80 -10.59
N MET A 66 12.96 4.68 -11.89
CA MET A 66 11.61 4.71 -12.45
C MET A 66 10.75 3.56 -11.93
N ASP A 67 11.28 2.34 -11.91
CA ASP A 67 10.57 1.17 -11.37
C ASP A 67 10.19 1.40 -9.90
N VAL A 68 11.13 1.87 -9.08
CA VAL A 68 10.88 2.20 -7.67
C VAL A 68 9.85 3.32 -7.52
N ASN A 69 10.02 4.43 -8.26
CA ASN A 69 9.15 5.60 -8.18
C ASN A 69 7.71 5.25 -8.54
N ASN A 70 7.53 4.59 -9.70
CA ASN A 70 6.22 4.18 -10.18
C ASN A 70 5.54 3.22 -9.21
N ASN A 71 6.28 2.27 -8.63
CA ASN A 71 5.72 1.32 -7.67
C ASN A 71 5.17 2.02 -6.41
N GLY A 72 5.91 3.02 -5.88
CA GLY A 72 5.43 3.87 -4.79
C GLY A 72 4.18 4.67 -5.16
N ARG A 73 4.14 5.25 -6.38
CA ARG A 73 2.99 6.02 -6.86
C ARG A 73 1.75 5.15 -7.09
N ASP A 74 1.92 3.95 -7.61
CA ASP A 74 0.82 3.00 -7.83
C ASP A 74 0.16 2.60 -6.52
N TRP A 75 0.94 2.42 -5.45
CA TRP A 75 0.40 2.18 -4.12
C TRP A 75 -0.56 3.28 -3.67
N ASN A 76 -0.09 4.53 -3.70
CA ASN A 76 -0.84 5.70 -3.25
C ASN A 76 -2.07 6.01 -4.12
N SER A 77 -1.96 5.80 -5.43
CA SER A 77 -3.00 6.17 -6.38
C SER A 77 -4.09 5.12 -6.56
N SER A 78 -3.77 3.83 -6.33
CA SER A 78 -4.71 2.76 -6.68
C SER A 78 -4.71 1.55 -5.75
N ILE A 79 -3.55 1.05 -5.31
CA ILE A 79 -3.51 -0.23 -4.59
C ILE A 79 -4.17 -0.10 -3.22
N GLU A 80 -3.71 0.83 -2.38
CA GLU A 80 -4.26 0.97 -1.03
C GLU A 80 -5.77 1.26 -1.03
N GLY A 81 -6.21 2.12 -1.96
CA GLY A 81 -7.63 2.43 -2.18
C GLY A 81 -8.44 1.18 -2.53
N SER A 82 -7.97 0.36 -3.46
CA SER A 82 -8.67 -0.87 -3.86
C SER A 82 -8.88 -1.84 -2.70
N PHE A 83 -7.89 -2.00 -1.80
CA PHE A 83 -8.04 -2.81 -0.59
C PHE A 83 -9.08 -2.22 0.37
N LYS A 84 -9.05 -0.90 0.60
CA LYS A 84 -10.04 -0.21 1.46
C LYS A 84 -11.45 -0.36 0.91
N ASP A 85 -11.62 -0.23 -0.40
CA ASP A 85 -12.91 -0.40 -1.07
C ASP A 85 -13.40 -1.85 -0.97
N CYS A 86 -12.55 -2.83 -1.25
CA CYS A 86 -12.89 -4.26 -1.10
C CYS A 86 -13.28 -4.61 0.34
N ILE A 87 -12.53 -4.11 1.35
CA ILE A 87 -12.85 -4.31 2.77
C ILE A 87 -14.23 -3.74 3.10
N SER A 88 -14.54 -2.54 2.60
CA SER A 88 -15.82 -1.87 2.79
C SER A 88 -16.97 -2.64 2.14
N GLU A 89 -16.80 -3.07 0.89
CA GLU A 89 -17.80 -3.84 0.15
C GLU A 89 -18.07 -5.20 0.80
N MET A 90 -17.04 -5.93 1.24
CA MET A 90 -17.24 -7.20 1.96
C MET A 90 -18.04 -7.02 3.26
N ASN A 91 -17.79 -5.93 4.01
CA ASN A 91 -18.58 -5.62 5.20
C ASN A 91 -20.05 -5.30 4.85
N LYS A 92 -20.30 -4.57 3.74
CA LYS A 92 -21.67 -4.29 3.27
C LYS A 92 -22.39 -5.58 2.89
N ILE A 93 -21.73 -6.48 2.17
CA ILE A 93 -22.28 -7.78 1.78
C ILE A 93 -22.63 -8.61 3.01
N TYR A 94 -21.72 -8.71 3.98
CA TYR A 94 -21.97 -9.45 5.21
C TYR A 94 -23.18 -8.89 5.97
N ASN A 95 -23.21 -7.58 6.21
CA ASN A 95 -24.31 -6.93 6.92
C ASN A 95 -25.66 -7.05 6.19
N LYS A 96 -25.65 -7.04 4.86
CA LYS A 96 -26.86 -7.19 4.03
C LYS A 96 -27.42 -8.61 4.04
N HIS A 97 -26.55 -9.63 3.97
CA HIS A 97 -26.97 -10.99 3.66
C HIS A 97 -26.89 -11.98 4.82
N TYR A 98 -25.93 -11.83 5.74
CA TYR A 98 -25.65 -12.87 6.75
C TYR A 98 -26.87 -13.19 7.63
N GLY A 99 -27.60 -12.17 8.10
CA GLY A 99 -28.80 -12.38 8.92
C GLY A 99 -29.94 -13.11 8.18
N LEU A 100 -30.09 -12.83 6.88
CA LEU A 100 -31.08 -13.48 6.01
C LEU A 100 -30.69 -14.94 5.74
N LEU A 101 -29.43 -15.18 5.40
CA LEU A 101 -28.89 -16.53 5.16
C LEU A 101 -28.98 -17.41 6.40
N LYS A 102 -28.69 -16.86 7.58
CA LYS A 102 -28.79 -17.57 8.86
C LYS A 102 -30.24 -17.90 9.22
N SER A 103 -31.17 -17.01 8.90
CA SER A 103 -32.61 -17.24 9.12
C SER A 103 -33.14 -18.32 8.16
N ALA A 104 -32.73 -18.28 6.89
CA ALA A 104 -33.05 -19.33 5.91
C ALA A 104 -32.45 -20.68 6.31
N LEU A 105 -31.22 -20.71 6.84
CA LEU A 105 -30.59 -21.94 7.34
C LEU A 105 -31.42 -22.56 8.46
N LYS A 106 -31.86 -21.74 9.42
CA LYS A 106 -32.71 -22.19 10.53
C LYS A 106 -34.06 -22.72 10.04
N GLU A 107 -34.66 -22.08 9.04
CA GLU A 107 -35.91 -22.55 8.43
C GLU A 107 -35.74 -23.95 7.81
N LEU A 108 -34.61 -24.20 7.12
CA LEU A 108 -34.28 -25.53 6.61
C LEU A 108 -34.06 -26.56 7.72
N GLU A 109 -33.40 -26.18 8.81
CA GLU A 109 -33.22 -27.06 9.99
C GLU A 109 -34.57 -27.49 10.57
N GLU A 110 -35.50 -26.53 10.75
CA GLU A 110 -36.84 -26.80 11.26
C GLU A 110 -37.64 -27.72 10.30
N LEU A 111 -37.53 -27.51 8.98
CA LEU A 111 -38.14 -28.39 7.98
C LEU A 111 -37.56 -29.82 8.02
N LEU A 112 -36.24 -29.96 8.14
CA LEU A 112 -35.57 -31.24 8.25
C LEU A 112 -35.97 -31.99 9.54
N GLU A 113 -36.00 -31.31 10.69
CA GLU A 113 -36.44 -31.91 11.94
C GLU A 113 -37.90 -32.40 11.87
N ASN A 114 -38.78 -31.61 11.26
CA ASN A 114 -40.19 -31.98 11.11
C ASN A 114 -40.37 -33.16 10.15
N SER A 115 -39.60 -33.22 9.06
CA SER A 115 -39.59 -34.35 8.14
C SER A 115 -39.14 -35.65 8.82
N ASN A 116 -38.10 -35.59 9.66
CA ASN A 116 -37.59 -36.74 10.41
C ASN A 116 -38.58 -37.23 11.49
N LYS A 117 -39.31 -36.31 12.16
CA LYS A 117 -40.36 -36.66 13.13
C LYS A 117 -41.54 -37.39 12.47
N LEU A 118 -41.88 -37.06 11.21
CA LEU A 118 -42.95 -37.70 10.45
C LEU A 118 -42.62 -39.15 10.06
N VAL A 119 -41.37 -39.44 9.66
CA VAL A 119 -40.91 -40.78 9.28
C VAL A 119 -40.94 -41.78 10.45
N GLY A 120 -40.84 -41.31 11.69
CA GLY A 120 -40.91 -42.14 12.91
C GLY A 120 -42.31 -42.56 13.36
N THR A 121 -43.38 -42.10 12.68
CA THR A 121 -44.76 -42.47 13.00
C THR A 121 -45.32 -43.40 11.94
N THR A 122 -45.88 -44.53 12.34
CA THR A 122 -46.24 -45.69 11.49
C THR A 122 -47.43 -45.47 10.54
N ALA A 123 -47.75 -44.23 10.16
CA ALA A 123 -48.95 -43.87 9.39
C ALA A 123 -48.70 -42.86 8.26
N VAL A 124 -47.51 -42.87 7.63
CA VAL A 124 -47.14 -41.80 6.67
C VAL A 124 -46.69 -42.35 5.32
N THR A 125 -47.59 -43.04 4.60
CA THR A 125 -47.39 -43.34 3.17
C THR A 125 -48.37 -42.61 2.26
N SER A 126 -49.40 -41.95 2.80
CA SER A 126 -50.40 -41.20 2.01
C SER A 126 -50.36 -39.68 2.18
N TYR A 127 -49.50 -39.14 3.07
CA TYR A 127 -49.39 -37.69 3.33
C TYR A 127 -48.09 -37.03 2.82
N LEU A 128 -47.05 -37.82 2.50
CA LEU A 128 -45.73 -37.29 2.09
C LEU A 128 -45.66 -36.81 0.64
N SER A 129 -46.66 -37.07 -0.20
CA SER A 129 -46.62 -36.66 -1.61
C SER A 129 -47.08 -35.23 -1.86
N ASN A 130 -47.56 -34.50 -0.84
CA ASN A 130 -48.34 -33.26 -1.04
C ASN A 130 -47.84 -32.03 -0.24
N ILE A 131 -46.66 -32.07 0.36
CA ILE A 131 -46.06 -30.88 0.99
C ILE A 131 -44.59 -30.81 0.58
N GLU A 132 -44.33 -30.47 -0.68
CA GLU A 132 -43.05 -29.83 -1.00
C GLU A 132 -43.11 -28.43 -0.38
N PRO A 133 -42.25 -28.08 0.59
CA PRO A 133 -42.19 -26.73 1.11
C PRO A 133 -41.86 -25.77 -0.04
N ASP A 134 -42.52 -24.60 -0.08
CA ASP A 134 -42.17 -23.56 -1.04
C ASP A 134 -40.81 -22.94 -0.66
N LEU A 135 -39.75 -23.38 -1.33
CA LEU A 135 -38.37 -22.93 -1.09
C LEU A 135 -38.01 -21.66 -1.89
N THR A 136 -38.97 -21.05 -2.60
CA THR A 136 -38.72 -19.89 -3.49
C THR A 136 -38.05 -18.73 -2.76
N ASN A 137 -38.48 -18.44 -1.53
CA ASN A 137 -37.89 -17.37 -0.72
C ASN A 137 -36.44 -17.65 -0.36
N ILE A 138 -36.12 -18.90 0.02
CA ILE A 138 -34.75 -19.33 0.37
C ILE A 138 -33.84 -19.25 -0.86
N HIS A 139 -34.32 -19.73 -2.02
CA HIS A 139 -33.60 -19.58 -3.29
C HIS A 139 -33.32 -18.12 -3.64
N ASN A 140 -34.28 -17.21 -3.46
CA ASN A 140 -34.09 -15.78 -3.73
C ASN A 140 -33.04 -15.15 -2.80
N ILE A 141 -33.04 -15.51 -1.51
CA ILE A 141 -32.04 -15.03 -0.54
C ILE A 141 -30.64 -15.46 -0.99
N ILE A 142 -30.48 -16.74 -1.34
CA ILE A 142 -29.19 -17.30 -1.79
C ILE A 142 -28.74 -16.66 -3.10
N PHE A 143 -29.64 -16.50 -4.07
CA PHE A 143 -29.32 -15.91 -5.37
C PHE A 143 -28.84 -14.45 -5.22
N ASN A 144 -29.52 -13.66 -4.38
CA ASN A 144 -29.12 -12.28 -4.12
C ASN A 144 -27.76 -12.20 -3.43
N ALA A 145 -27.47 -13.10 -2.49
CA ALA A 145 -26.15 -13.20 -1.86
C ALA A 145 -25.08 -13.59 -2.88
N TRP A 146 -25.34 -14.61 -3.70
CA TRP A 146 -24.43 -15.08 -4.74
C TRP A 146 -24.03 -13.96 -5.73
N TYR A 147 -24.99 -13.15 -6.16
CA TYR A 147 -24.74 -12.05 -7.09
C TYR A 147 -23.74 -11.04 -6.51
N ASP A 148 -23.97 -10.58 -5.28
CA ASP A 148 -23.10 -9.59 -4.63
C ASP A 148 -21.73 -10.19 -4.27
N ILE A 149 -21.69 -11.45 -3.79
CA ILE A 149 -20.44 -12.18 -3.50
C ILE A 149 -19.61 -12.36 -4.77
N SER A 150 -20.24 -12.66 -5.90
CA SER A 150 -19.55 -12.85 -7.19
C SER A 150 -18.84 -11.58 -7.63
N TYR A 151 -19.48 -10.43 -7.48
CA TYR A 151 -18.86 -9.14 -7.76
C TYR A 151 -17.66 -8.87 -6.84
N ALA A 152 -17.82 -9.04 -5.53
CA ALA A 152 -16.73 -8.82 -4.58
C ALA A 152 -15.54 -9.78 -4.77
N THR A 153 -15.79 -11.02 -5.19
CA THR A 153 -14.73 -11.99 -5.50
C THR A 153 -13.86 -11.49 -6.65
N ALA A 154 -14.47 -10.95 -7.71
CA ALA A 154 -13.72 -10.41 -8.86
C ALA A 154 -12.88 -9.17 -8.48
N GLU A 155 -13.41 -8.28 -7.65
CA GLU A 155 -12.66 -7.12 -7.14
C GLU A 155 -11.49 -7.55 -6.24
N ASN A 156 -11.70 -8.57 -5.38
CA ASN A 156 -10.64 -9.12 -4.55
C ASN A 156 -9.49 -9.72 -5.37
N ASP A 157 -9.79 -10.44 -6.46
CA ASP A 157 -8.79 -11.00 -7.38
C ASP A 157 -7.98 -9.89 -8.08
N SER A 158 -8.65 -8.80 -8.45
CA SER A 158 -8.01 -7.61 -9.02
C SER A 158 -7.05 -6.95 -8.02
N ALA A 159 -7.48 -6.75 -6.77
CA ALA A 159 -6.64 -6.20 -5.70
C ALA A 159 -5.43 -7.12 -5.40
N ALA A 160 -5.65 -8.44 -5.34
CA ALA A 160 -4.59 -9.43 -5.13
C ALA A 160 -3.54 -9.37 -6.25
N SER A 161 -3.98 -9.28 -7.52
CA SER A 161 -3.10 -9.20 -8.68
C SER A 161 -2.22 -7.96 -8.66
N ARG A 162 -2.78 -6.80 -8.28
CA ARG A 162 -2.03 -5.55 -8.13
C ARG A 162 -0.99 -5.64 -7.02
N LEU A 163 -1.33 -6.26 -5.88
CA LEU A 163 -0.38 -6.46 -4.79
C LEU A 163 0.75 -7.42 -5.17
N THR A 164 0.47 -8.45 -5.98
CA THR A 164 1.53 -9.31 -6.54
C THR A 164 2.51 -8.50 -7.39
N MET A 165 2.02 -7.68 -8.33
CA MET A 165 2.89 -6.83 -9.14
C MET A 165 3.73 -5.87 -8.29
N PHE A 166 3.11 -5.27 -7.26
CA PHE A 166 3.81 -4.38 -6.33
C PHE A 166 4.98 -5.08 -5.61
N LYS A 167 4.76 -6.31 -5.14
CA LYS A 167 5.79 -7.13 -4.50
C LYS A 167 6.90 -7.54 -5.46
N ASP A 168 6.53 -7.97 -6.67
CA ASP A 168 7.49 -8.41 -7.69
C ASP A 168 8.43 -7.27 -8.10
N ILE A 169 7.93 -6.04 -8.18
CA ILE A 169 8.76 -4.86 -8.43
C ILE A 169 9.72 -4.60 -7.26
N ILE A 170 9.29 -4.75 -6.00
CA ILE A 170 10.17 -4.62 -4.83
C ILE A 170 11.30 -5.64 -4.88
N ASP A 171 11.00 -6.91 -5.13
CA ASP A 171 12.03 -7.96 -5.19
C ASP A 171 12.99 -7.74 -6.36
N LYS A 172 12.45 -7.48 -7.57
CA LYS A 172 13.24 -7.16 -8.77
C LYS A 172 14.21 -6.01 -8.52
N THR A 173 13.71 -4.87 -8.01
CA THR A 173 14.53 -3.67 -7.78
C THR A 173 15.61 -3.91 -6.73
N ARG A 174 15.33 -4.69 -5.67
CA ARG A 174 16.34 -5.10 -4.69
C ARG A 174 17.44 -5.96 -5.29
N LEU A 175 17.09 -6.95 -6.12
CA LEU A 175 18.07 -7.79 -6.81
C LEU A 175 18.96 -6.94 -7.73
N VAL A 176 18.37 -5.98 -8.44
CA VAL A 176 19.11 -5.04 -9.30
C VAL A 176 20.04 -4.15 -8.50
N ILE A 177 19.61 -3.60 -7.35
CA ILE A 177 20.46 -2.78 -6.47
C ILE A 177 21.67 -3.58 -5.98
N ARG A 178 21.45 -4.80 -5.46
CA ARG A 178 22.54 -5.67 -5.01
C ARG A 178 23.53 -5.96 -6.13
N LYS A 179 23.01 -6.33 -7.30
CA LYS A 179 23.85 -6.59 -8.48
C LYS A 179 24.66 -5.36 -8.88
N LYS A 180 24.08 -4.15 -8.84
CA LYS A 180 24.81 -2.91 -9.11
C LYS A 180 25.92 -2.69 -8.08
N MET A 181 25.63 -2.84 -6.78
CA MET A 181 26.63 -2.74 -5.71
C MET A 181 27.80 -3.71 -5.90
N ASP A 182 27.50 -4.98 -6.23
CA ASP A 182 28.52 -6.00 -6.49
C ASP A 182 29.43 -5.66 -7.67
N TYR A 183 28.94 -4.88 -8.64
CA TYR A 183 29.69 -4.51 -9.85
C TYR A 183 30.61 -3.30 -9.63
N ILE A 184 30.43 -2.52 -8.55
CA ILE A 184 31.27 -1.33 -8.26
C ILE A 184 32.75 -1.71 -8.18
N GLN A 185 33.08 -2.89 -7.65
CA GLN A 185 34.45 -3.37 -7.49
C GLN A 185 35.21 -3.58 -8.82
N TYR A 186 34.49 -3.73 -9.94
CA TYR A 186 35.08 -3.97 -11.25
C TYR A 186 35.39 -2.69 -12.03
N LEU A 187 34.94 -1.52 -11.53
CA LEU A 187 35.23 -0.23 -12.13
C LEU A 187 36.72 0.11 -12.07
N GLN A 188 37.27 0.47 -13.23
CA GLN A 188 38.62 1.01 -13.38
C GLN A 188 38.66 2.52 -13.13
N GLU A 189 37.59 3.24 -13.46
CA GLU A 189 37.50 4.68 -13.23
C GLU A 189 37.36 5.01 -11.73
N GLU A 190 38.47 5.43 -11.10
CA GLU A 190 38.57 5.69 -9.66
C GLU A 190 37.55 6.74 -9.16
N SER A 191 37.31 7.80 -9.96
CA SER A 191 36.33 8.86 -9.64
C SER A 191 34.93 8.28 -9.49
N VAL A 192 34.44 7.57 -10.50
CA VAL A 192 33.10 6.96 -10.50
C VAL A 192 33.00 5.90 -9.40
N ARG A 193 34.03 5.06 -9.24
CA ARG A 193 34.06 4.04 -8.18
C ARG A 193 33.97 4.68 -6.79
N SER A 194 34.72 5.76 -6.54
CA SER A 194 34.67 6.48 -5.27
C SER A 194 33.29 7.07 -5.00
N THR A 195 32.68 7.70 -6.00
CA THR A 195 31.32 8.26 -5.88
C THR A 195 30.28 7.17 -5.60
N LEU A 196 30.31 6.06 -6.32
CA LEU A 196 29.38 4.95 -6.08
C LEU A 196 29.58 4.28 -4.72
N ASN A 197 30.83 4.19 -4.23
CA ASN A 197 31.10 3.72 -2.87
C ASN A 197 30.56 4.68 -1.80
N GLN A 198 30.52 5.98 -2.06
CA GLN A 198 29.90 6.96 -1.15
C GLN A 198 28.37 6.80 -1.11
N LEU A 199 27.75 6.41 -2.24
CA LEU A 199 26.31 6.13 -2.33
C LEU A 199 25.92 4.74 -1.79
N ASN A 200 26.88 3.94 -1.31
CA ASN A 200 26.61 2.59 -0.82
C ASN A 200 25.66 2.58 0.38
N ASP A 201 25.75 3.60 1.24
CA ASP A 201 24.84 3.75 2.38
C ASP A 201 23.40 4.07 1.92
N ASP A 202 23.24 4.90 0.89
CA ASP A 202 21.93 5.17 0.26
C ASP A 202 21.32 3.90 -0.34
N PHE A 203 22.12 3.10 -1.06
CA PHE A 203 21.64 1.83 -1.62
C PHE A 203 21.30 0.80 -0.55
N ASN A 204 22.10 0.70 0.52
CA ASN A 204 21.79 -0.16 1.66
C ASN A 204 20.51 0.28 2.36
N PHE A 205 20.31 1.59 2.50
CA PHE A 205 19.07 2.14 3.04
C PHE A 205 17.87 1.75 2.17
N MET A 206 17.98 1.87 0.83
CA MET A 206 16.97 1.38 -0.13
C MET A 206 16.62 -0.09 0.07
N LEU A 207 17.64 -0.94 0.21
CA LEU A 207 17.44 -2.37 0.43
C LEU A 207 16.68 -2.64 1.74
N ASN A 208 17.02 -1.92 2.82
CA ASN A 208 16.44 -2.14 4.15
C ASN A 208 14.94 -1.82 4.19
N PHE A 209 14.50 -0.67 3.69
CA PHE A 209 13.07 -0.34 3.70
C PHE A 209 12.29 -1.20 2.70
N SER A 210 12.91 -1.60 1.58
CA SER A 210 12.33 -2.52 0.60
C SER A 210 12.11 -3.93 1.17
N LEU A 211 13.05 -4.43 1.97
CA LEU A 211 12.90 -5.71 2.69
C LEU A 211 11.70 -5.70 3.64
N ASN A 212 11.56 -4.65 4.44
CA ASN A 212 10.46 -4.52 5.39
C ASN A 212 9.10 -4.44 4.66
N ALA A 213 9.03 -3.68 3.56
CA ALA A 213 7.82 -3.55 2.76
C ALA A 213 7.46 -4.85 2.03
N GLU A 214 8.43 -5.58 1.47
CA GLU A 214 8.18 -6.88 0.84
C GLU A 214 7.58 -7.88 1.84
N LYS A 215 8.18 -8.00 3.03
CA LYS A 215 7.64 -8.88 4.10
C LYS A 215 6.22 -8.48 4.47
N SER A 216 6.00 -7.18 4.70
CA SER A 216 4.70 -6.62 5.08
C SER A 216 3.63 -6.85 4.00
N ALA A 217 3.99 -6.63 2.73
CA ALA A 217 3.11 -6.87 1.58
C ALA A 217 2.85 -8.37 1.37
N THR A 218 3.81 -9.24 1.72
CA THR A 218 3.62 -10.69 1.71
C THR A 218 2.61 -11.13 2.75
N ASN A 219 2.67 -10.59 3.96
CA ASN A 219 1.68 -10.85 5.01
C ASN A 219 0.29 -10.38 4.59
N LEU A 220 0.18 -9.15 4.05
CA LEU A 220 -1.08 -8.63 3.49
C LEU A 220 -1.64 -9.57 2.42
N TRP A 221 -0.80 -9.98 1.48
CA TRP A 221 -1.19 -10.86 0.37
C TRP A 221 -1.68 -12.22 0.86
N ALA A 222 -0.94 -12.85 1.79
CA ALA A 222 -1.30 -14.16 2.32
C ALA A 222 -2.66 -14.13 3.02
N GLN A 223 -2.90 -13.13 3.87
CA GLN A 223 -4.18 -12.98 4.55
C GLN A 223 -5.32 -12.62 3.58
N TRP A 224 -5.03 -11.81 2.55
CA TRP A 224 -6.01 -11.48 1.52
C TRP A 224 -6.45 -12.68 0.69
N LEU A 225 -5.51 -13.59 0.36
CA LEU A 225 -5.85 -14.84 -0.31
C LEU A 225 -6.80 -15.70 0.53
N THR A 226 -6.59 -15.79 1.84
CA THR A 226 -7.50 -16.53 2.73
C THR A 226 -8.92 -15.95 2.71
N ILE A 227 -9.08 -14.62 2.70
CA ILE A 227 -10.39 -13.99 2.54
C ILE A 227 -10.99 -14.33 1.17
N SER A 228 -10.19 -14.21 0.11
CA SER A 228 -10.62 -14.45 -1.26
C SER A 228 -11.08 -15.90 -1.46
N GLU A 229 -10.35 -16.86 -0.90
CA GLU A 229 -10.73 -18.29 -0.91
C GLU A 229 -12.03 -18.56 -0.17
N ASN A 230 -12.27 -17.91 0.97
CA ASN A 230 -13.53 -18.03 1.71
C ASN A 230 -14.70 -17.44 0.91
N MET A 231 -14.52 -16.25 0.34
CA MET A 231 -15.54 -15.60 -0.51
C MET A 231 -15.85 -16.44 -1.76
N ASP A 232 -14.84 -16.96 -2.44
CA ASP A 232 -15.01 -17.82 -3.62
C ASP A 232 -15.64 -19.18 -3.27
N SER A 233 -15.36 -19.71 -2.08
CA SER A 233 -16.01 -20.93 -1.58
C SER A 233 -17.49 -20.69 -1.29
N ALA A 234 -17.84 -19.58 -0.62
CA ALA A 234 -19.23 -19.17 -0.42
C ALA A 234 -19.94 -19.00 -1.78
N ARG A 235 -19.30 -18.33 -2.74
CA ARG A 235 -19.81 -18.13 -4.10
C ARG A 235 -20.12 -19.46 -4.78
N ARG A 236 -19.18 -20.40 -4.76
CA ARG A 236 -19.36 -21.73 -5.38
C ARG A 236 -20.48 -22.51 -4.70
N ALA A 237 -20.53 -22.53 -3.38
CA ALA A 237 -21.58 -23.19 -2.62
C ALA A 237 -22.97 -22.62 -2.96
N SER A 238 -23.10 -21.30 -3.06
CA SER A 238 -24.37 -20.68 -3.50
C SER A 238 -24.74 -21.02 -4.94
N SER A 239 -23.76 -21.14 -5.85
CA SER A 239 -24.02 -21.47 -7.26
C SER A 239 -24.46 -22.92 -7.51
N SER A 240 -24.12 -23.83 -6.60
CA SER A 240 -24.51 -25.25 -6.68
C SER A 240 -25.99 -25.46 -6.38
N ILE A 241 -26.63 -24.48 -5.73
CA ILE A 241 -28.04 -24.51 -5.36
C ILE A 241 -28.88 -24.18 -6.59
N ASN A 242 -29.71 -25.13 -7.04
CA ASN A 242 -30.60 -24.95 -8.16
C ASN A 242 -32.02 -25.42 -7.81
N THR A 243 -32.99 -25.20 -8.71
CA THR A 243 -34.41 -25.53 -8.47
C THR A 243 -34.71 -27.03 -8.31
N HIS A 244 -33.72 -27.90 -8.51
CA HIS A 244 -33.81 -29.35 -8.30
C HIS A 244 -33.03 -29.82 -7.07
N SER A 245 -32.39 -28.92 -6.32
CA SER A 245 -31.73 -29.26 -5.05
C SER A 245 -32.77 -29.73 -4.04
N ASP A 246 -32.54 -30.87 -3.42
CA ASP A 246 -33.41 -31.33 -2.34
C ASP A 246 -33.16 -30.54 -1.04
N LEU A 247 -33.98 -30.79 -0.02
CA LEU A 247 -33.90 -30.09 1.26
C LEU A 247 -32.55 -30.28 1.98
N VAL A 248 -31.91 -31.45 1.82
CA VAL A 248 -30.63 -31.79 2.45
C VAL A 248 -29.49 -31.09 1.72
N ASP A 249 -29.48 -31.14 0.39
CA ASP A 249 -28.51 -30.44 -0.44
C ASP A 249 -28.54 -28.93 -0.18
N LEU A 250 -29.75 -28.36 -0.11
CA LEU A 250 -29.96 -26.94 0.18
C LEU A 250 -29.42 -26.57 1.56
N TYR A 251 -29.67 -27.41 2.57
CA TYR A 251 -29.16 -27.21 3.93
C TYR A 251 -27.62 -27.24 3.97
N ILE A 252 -27.00 -28.27 3.40
CA ILE A 252 -25.55 -28.44 3.41
C ILE A 252 -24.86 -27.27 2.68
N CYS A 253 -25.35 -26.89 1.50
CA CYS A 253 -24.77 -25.78 0.76
C CYS A 253 -24.95 -24.45 1.50
N LEU A 254 -26.13 -24.18 2.07
CA LEU A 254 -26.36 -22.94 2.82
C LEU A 254 -25.52 -22.88 4.12
N LEU A 255 -25.33 -24.01 4.79
CA LEU A 255 -24.44 -24.11 5.96
C LEU A 255 -23.01 -23.70 5.58
N ASP A 256 -22.50 -24.21 4.45
CA ASP A 256 -21.15 -23.83 3.96
C ASP A 256 -21.08 -22.34 3.60
N VAL A 257 -22.09 -21.79 2.92
CA VAL A 257 -22.16 -20.35 2.61
C VAL A 257 -22.07 -19.50 3.88
N VAL A 258 -22.88 -19.83 4.91
CA VAL A 258 -22.92 -19.10 6.18
C VAL A 258 -21.57 -19.16 6.88
N HIS A 259 -20.97 -20.34 7.03
CA HIS A 259 -19.67 -20.50 7.68
C HIS A 259 -18.55 -19.74 6.94
N LYS A 260 -18.52 -19.81 5.61
CA LYS A 260 -17.49 -19.15 4.80
C LYS A 260 -17.62 -17.63 4.83
N LEU A 261 -18.83 -17.09 4.81
CA LEU A 261 -19.06 -15.65 4.97
C LEU A 261 -18.68 -15.16 6.37
N GLU A 262 -18.97 -15.94 7.42
CA GLU A 262 -18.57 -15.62 8.79
C GLU A 262 -17.05 -15.56 8.92
N SER A 263 -16.34 -16.60 8.44
CA SER A 263 -14.88 -16.63 8.45
C SER A 263 -14.26 -15.50 7.63
N ALA A 264 -14.81 -15.19 6.44
CA ALA A 264 -14.36 -14.05 5.64
C ALA A 264 -14.54 -12.72 6.38
N ASN A 265 -15.69 -12.53 7.04
CA ASN A 265 -15.99 -11.31 7.79
C ASN A 265 -15.11 -11.12 9.03
N GLU A 266 -14.76 -12.20 9.75
CA GLU A 266 -13.84 -12.14 10.89
C GLU A 266 -12.47 -11.60 10.46
N ILE A 267 -11.90 -12.17 9.40
CA ILE A 267 -10.59 -11.73 8.88
C ILE A 267 -10.70 -10.31 8.29
N ASN A 268 -11.77 -10.02 7.54
CA ASN A 268 -12.01 -8.69 6.97
C ASN A 268 -12.13 -7.61 8.05
N SER A 269 -12.84 -7.89 9.15
CA SER A 269 -13.00 -6.98 10.28
C SER A 269 -11.67 -6.72 10.99
N TYR A 270 -10.86 -7.76 11.16
CA TYR A 270 -9.51 -7.64 11.69
C TYR A 270 -8.63 -6.76 10.80
N MET A 271 -8.60 -7.04 9.50
CA MET A 271 -7.82 -6.25 8.53
C MET A 271 -8.29 -4.79 8.48
N LYS A 272 -9.60 -4.54 8.53
CA LYS A 272 -10.13 -3.18 8.65
C LYS A 272 -9.55 -2.47 9.88
N GLY A 273 -9.54 -3.14 11.03
CA GLY A 273 -8.91 -2.62 12.25
C GLY A 273 -7.43 -2.28 12.06
N CYS A 274 -6.67 -3.13 11.36
CA CYS A 274 -5.27 -2.85 11.04
C CYS A 274 -5.10 -1.62 10.12
N PHE A 275 -5.96 -1.47 9.11
CA PHE A 275 -5.95 -0.32 8.20
C PHE A 275 -6.30 0.98 8.93
N ASP A 276 -7.36 0.98 9.73
CA ASP A 276 -7.80 2.15 10.51
C ASP A 276 -6.71 2.56 11.51
N GLN A 277 -6.15 1.60 12.24
CA GLN A 277 -5.10 1.86 13.23
C GLN A 277 -3.81 2.38 12.58
N ALA A 278 -3.40 1.79 11.46
CA ALA A 278 -2.21 2.25 10.74
C ALA A 278 -2.39 3.68 10.20
N GLU A 279 -3.58 4.05 9.74
CA GLU A 279 -3.85 5.42 9.28
C GLU A 279 -3.71 6.44 10.42
N ILE A 280 -4.25 6.12 11.60
CA ILE A 280 -4.12 6.94 12.81
C ILE A 280 -2.65 7.02 13.25
N GLU A 281 -1.99 5.88 13.40
CA GLU A 281 -0.59 5.83 13.84
C GLU A 281 0.34 6.51 12.85
N TYR A 282 0.11 6.33 11.55
CA TYR A 282 0.97 6.91 10.53
C TYR A 282 0.83 8.43 10.52
N SER A 283 -0.41 8.94 10.51
CA SER A 283 -0.66 10.39 10.53
C SER A 283 -0.20 11.07 11.82
N TYR A 284 -0.22 10.37 12.96
CA TYR A 284 0.27 10.88 14.24
C TYR A 284 1.80 10.89 14.33
N ASN A 285 2.46 9.77 13.95
CA ASN A 285 3.90 9.60 14.15
C ASN A 285 4.75 10.16 13.01
N TYR A 286 4.17 10.30 11.81
CA TYR A 286 4.88 10.78 10.63
C TYR A 286 4.13 11.97 10.06
N PRO A 287 4.61 13.21 10.28
CA PRO A 287 4.02 14.38 9.64
C PRO A 287 3.99 14.14 8.13
N CYS A 288 2.93 14.60 7.47
CA CYS A 288 2.75 14.40 6.04
C CYS A 288 3.87 15.07 5.24
N GLY A 289 4.01 14.70 3.96
CA GLY A 289 4.70 15.54 3.00
C GLY A 289 6.22 15.42 2.87
N PHE A 290 6.87 16.55 2.62
CA PHE A 290 8.32 16.69 2.41
C PHE A 290 9.16 16.55 3.69
N VAL A 291 8.54 16.30 4.83
CA VAL A 291 9.27 16.04 6.08
C VAL A 291 10.02 14.70 5.98
N PRO A 292 11.35 14.63 6.22
CA PRO A 292 12.07 13.36 6.22
C PRO A 292 11.60 12.48 7.39
N LEU A 293 11.63 11.16 7.22
CA LEU A 293 11.36 10.27 8.35
C LEU A 293 12.59 10.20 9.28
N GLY A 294 12.33 9.89 10.54
CA GLY A 294 13.39 9.50 11.48
C GLY A 294 13.06 9.70 12.95
N ASP A 295 13.92 9.17 13.80
CA ASP A 295 13.73 9.14 15.26
C ASP A 295 13.74 10.55 15.88
N TYR A 296 14.23 11.56 15.14
CA TYR A 296 14.17 12.95 15.58
C TYR A 296 12.74 13.42 15.86
N LEU A 297 11.73 12.89 15.15
CA LEU A 297 10.33 13.26 15.31
C LEU A 297 9.83 13.04 16.75
N ALA A 298 10.31 11.99 17.42
CA ALA A 298 9.94 11.68 18.80
C ALA A 298 10.56 12.64 19.85
N SER A 299 11.57 13.42 19.45
CA SER A 299 12.34 14.28 20.35
C SER A 299 12.48 15.71 19.81
N SER A 300 11.61 16.10 18.88
CA SER A 300 11.61 17.42 18.26
C SER A 300 10.21 18.03 18.25
N GLN A 301 10.14 19.35 18.22
CA GLN A 301 8.90 20.12 18.08
C GLN A 301 9.06 21.21 17.01
N ALA A 302 7.95 21.77 16.55
CA ALA A 302 7.93 22.80 15.50
C ALA A 302 8.75 22.39 14.27
N VAL A 303 8.53 21.16 13.79
CA VAL A 303 9.19 20.61 12.60
C VAL A 303 8.61 21.30 11.37
N GLN A 304 9.49 21.87 10.54
CA GLN A 304 9.15 22.62 9.33
C GLN A 304 10.11 22.28 8.19
N VAL A 305 9.61 22.20 6.95
CA VAL A 305 10.43 22.05 5.76
C VAL A 305 10.20 23.22 4.84
N ASP A 306 11.26 23.97 4.55
CA ASP A 306 11.22 25.17 3.72
C ASP A 306 11.93 24.94 2.39
N LEU A 307 11.27 25.31 1.30
CA LEU A 307 11.90 25.48 0.00
C LEU A 307 12.27 26.95 -0.20
N ILE A 308 13.56 27.22 -0.29
CA ILE A 308 14.09 28.57 -0.46
C ILE A 308 14.88 28.69 -1.76
N GLY A 309 14.89 29.87 -2.35
CA GLY A 309 15.67 30.12 -3.56
C GLY A 309 15.42 31.50 -4.14
N GLU A 310 15.78 31.68 -5.39
CA GLU A 310 15.44 32.87 -6.17
C GLU A 310 14.66 32.47 -7.41
N CYS A 311 13.58 33.18 -7.73
CA CYS A 311 12.80 33.02 -8.96
C CYS A 311 12.87 34.28 -9.82
N LYS A 312 12.71 34.12 -11.13
CA LYS A 312 12.74 35.24 -12.08
C LYS A 312 11.37 35.92 -12.16
N ASN A 313 11.23 37.17 -11.75
CA ASN A 313 9.96 37.90 -11.87
C ASN A 313 9.63 38.30 -13.33
N GLN A 314 8.47 38.93 -13.56
CA GLN A 314 8.04 39.36 -14.91
C GLN A 314 9.01 40.32 -15.61
N GLN A 315 9.81 41.07 -14.85
CA GLN A 315 10.82 42.00 -15.36
C GLN A 315 12.18 41.32 -15.61
N GLY A 316 12.26 40.00 -15.40
CA GLY A 316 13.48 39.23 -15.54
C GLY A 316 14.47 39.36 -14.38
N ARG A 317 14.08 39.98 -13.26
CA ARG A 317 14.92 40.12 -12.07
C ARG A 317 14.75 38.91 -11.15
N TRP A 318 15.84 38.53 -10.48
CA TRP A 318 15.82 37.47 -9.49
C TRP A 318 15.29 38.00 -8.16
N THR A 319 14.24 37.37 -7.64
CA THR A 319 13.60 37.70 -6.35
C THR A 319 13.62 36.48 -5.44
N PRO A 320 14.00 36.64 -4.16
CA PRO A 320 14.02 35.52 -3.22
C PRO A 320 12.60 35.02 -2.95
N PHE A 321 12.46 33.72 -2.74
CA PHE A 321 11.24 33.09 -2.26
C PHE A 321 11.54 32.16 -1.08
N ASN A 322 10.52 31.95 -0.25
CA ASN A 322 10.49 30.95 0.80
C ASN A 322 9.08 30.35 0.85
N LEU A 323 8.97 29.03 0.69
CA LEU A 323 7.73 28.30 0.66
C LEU A 323 7.75 27.17 1.69
N ASP A 324 6.73 27.11 2.53
CA ASP A 324 6.55 26.04 3.50
C ASP A 324 5.98 24.79 2.80
N LEU A 325 6.77 23.71 2.82
CA LEU A 325 6.44 22.40 2.27
C LEU A 325 6.00 21.39 3.33
N THR A 326 5.94 21.77 4.61
CA THR A 326 5.73 20.86 5.75
C THR A 326 4.48 20.00 5.61
N MET A 327 3.39 20.59 5.10
CA MET A 327 2.10 19.91 4.95
C MET A 327 1.81 19.48 3.51
N GLN A 328 2.76 19.67 2.58
CA GLN A 328 2.58 19.40 1.16
C GLN A 328 2.97 17.97 0.80
N ASP A 329 2.13 17.27 0.06
CA ASP A 329 2.40 15.88 -0.35
C ASP A 329 3.27 15.86 -1.61
N PRO A 330 4.50 15.27 -1.59
CA PRO A 330 5.37 15.22 -2.77
C PRO A 330 4.75 14.48 -3.97
N VAL A 331 3.67 13.71 -3.75
CA VAL A 331 2.94 13.01 -4.81
C VAL A 331 1.80 13.86 -5.38
N LYS A 332 1.33 14.88 -4.65
CA LYS A 332 0.15 15.70 -5.00
C LYS A 332 0.46 17.18 -5.19
N THR A 333 1.67 17.63 -4.90
CA THR A 333 2.03 19.05 -4.95
C THR A 333 3.08 19.34 -6.03
N GLU A 334 2.72 20.20 -6.98
CA GLU A 334 3.63 20.81 -7.95
C GLU A 334 3.88 22.28 -7.57
N LEU A 335 5.07 22.76 -7.92
CA LEU A 335 5.41 24.16 -7.83
C LEU A 335 5.48 24.75 -9.25
N LEU A 336 4.51 25.59 -9.55
CA LEU A 336 4.36 26.22 -10.84
C LEU A 336 4.90 27.64 -10.82
N TYR A 337 5.63 27.97 -11.88
CA TYR A 337 5.95 29.35 -12.21
C TYR A 337 4.82 29.95 -13.04
N LYS A 338 4.11 30.94 -12.48
CA LYS A 338 3.04 31.67 -13.16
C LYS A 338 3.33 33.16 -13.11
N ASN A 339 3.66 33.74 -14.27
CA ASN A 339 3.81 35.19 -14.46
C ASN A 339 4.72 35.86 -13.41
N GLY A 340 5.91 35.31 -13.14
CA GLY A 340 6.86 35.92 -12.21
C GLY A 340 6.70 35.53 -10.75
N GLU A 341 5.71 34.71 -10.44
CA GLU A 341 5.44 34.21 -9.08
C GLU A 341 5.45 32.68 -9.07
N LEU A 342 5.62 32.12 -7.87
CA LEU A 342 5.57 30.69 -7.62
C LEU A 342 4.28 30.34 -6.90
N GLU A 343 3.55 29.36 -7.42
CA GLU A 343 2.29 28.88 -6.86
C GLU A 343 2.38 27.37 -6.60
N LEU A 344 2.02 26.94 -5.40
CA LEU A 344 1.83 25.52 -5.09
C LEU A 344 0.46 25.10 -5.63
N GLU A 345 0.45 24.13 -6.55
CA GLU A 345 -0.77 23.58 -7.11
C GLU A 345 -0.90 22.12 -6.71
N ASN A 346 -2.07 21.77 -6.17
CA ASN A 346 -2.40 20.40 -5.79
C ASN A 346 -3.18 19.72 -6.91
N ASN A 347 -2.46 19.16 -7.89
CA ASN A 347 -3.04 18.42 -9.01
C ASN A 347 -2.75 16.92 -8.90
N TYR A 348 -3.65 16.09 -9.42
CA TYR A 348 -3.53 14.63 -9.40
C TYR A 348 -3.63 14.06 -10.82
N PRO A 349 -2.79 13.10 -11.23
CA PRO A 349 -1.51 12.68 -10.66
C PRO A 349 -0.35 13.55 -11.19
N ILE A 350 0.60 13.88 -10.33
CA ILE A 350 1.84 14.57 -10.73
C ILE A 350 2.90 13.56 -11.15
N ILE A 351 3.59 13.84 -12.24
CA ILE A 351 4.60 12.95 -12.86
C ILE A 351 6.03 13.48 -12.62
N ARG A 352 6.19 14.56 -11.83
CA ARG A 352 7.44 15.31 -11.70
C ARG A 352 7.76 15.59 -10.23
N GLY A 353 8.99 15.34 -9.79
CA GLY A 353 9.50 15.61 -8.43
C GLY A 353 10.81 14.88 -8.16
N TYR A 354 11.64 15.29 -7.20
CA TYR A 354 12.91 14.61 -6.92
C TYR A 354 13.43 14.88 -5.52
N CYS A 355 13.87 13.86 -4.79
CA CYS A 355 14.25 14.04 -3.38
C CYS A 355 13.13 14.79 -2.64
N TYR A 356 13.51 15.86 -1.95
CA TYR A 356 12.62 16.79 -1.27
C TYR A 356 12.23 18.01 -2.12
N PHE A 357 12.48 18.00 -3.43
CA PHE A 357 12.03 19.06 -4.34
C PHE A 357 10.64 18.75 -4.90
N PRO A 358 9.71 19.72 -4.84
CA PRO A 358 8.42 19.56 -5.49
C PRO A 358 8.57 19.45 -7.00
N GLY A 359 7.56 18.88 -7.63
CA GLY A 359 7.41 18.85 -9.08
C GLY A 359 7.19 20.23 -9.69
N GLY A 360 6.90 20.23 -11.00
CA GLY A 360 6.48 21.43 -11.72
C GLY A 360 7.60 22.09 -12.53
N ASN A 361 7.28 23.24 -13.14
CA ASN A 361 8.16 23.96 -14.07
C ASN A 361 9.02 25.05 -13.40
N TYR A 362 8.87 25.29 -12.09
CA TYR A 362 9.61 26.35 -11.40
C TYR A 362 11.13 26.24 -11.52
N ALA A 363 11.66 25.01 -11.65
CA ALA A 363 13.09 24.77 -11.77
C ALA A 363 13.72 25.44 -13.01
N GLU A 364 12.96 25.66 -14.08
CA GLU A 364 13.42 26.37 -15.28
C GLU A 364 13.53 27.90 -15.06
N HIS A 365 12.85 28.41 -14.03
CA HIS A 365 12.74 29.82 -13.71
C HIS A 365 13.36 30.19 -12.36
N SER A 366 14.05 29.24 -11.73
CA SER A 366 14.60 29.38 -10.37
C SER A 366 16.10 29.05 -10.34
N ARG A 367 16.80 29.61 -9.36
CA ARG A 367 18.21 29.31 -9.07
C ARG A 367 18.46 29.27 -7.57
N ASN A 368 19.59 28.70 -7.16
CA ASN A 368 20.00 28.59 -5.75
C ASN A 368 18.92 27.95 -4.87
N VAL A 369 18.16 27.02 -5.44
CA VAL A 369 17.05 26.35 -4.76
C VAL A 369 17.60 25.37 -3.74
N ARG A 370 17.14 25.47 -2.49
CA ARG A 370 17.53 24.61 -1.37
C ARG A 370 16.30 24.19 -0.59
N VAL A 371 16.37 23.00 -0.01
CA VAL A 371 15.35 22.49 0.91
C VAL A 371 15.97 22.41 2.30
N ILE A 372 15.32 23.01 3.30
CA ILE A 372 15.83 23.05 4.67
C ILE A 372 14.80 22.47 5.62
N LEU A 373 15.19 21.44 6.37
CA LEU A 373 14.48 20.97 7.54
C LEU A 373 14.86 21.84 8.73
N ASN A 374 13.86 22.40 9.41
CA ASN A 374 13.99 23.15 10.65
C ASN A 374 13.23 22.43 11.76
N ALA A 375 13.79 22.35 12.96
CA ALA A 375 13.10 21.82 14.12
C ALA A 375 13.71 22.34 15.44
N LYS A 376 12.91 22.37 16.50
CA LYS A 376 13.39 22.49 17.88
C LYS A 376 13.68 21.10 18.43
N CYS A 377 14.95 20.76 18.58
CA CYS A 377 15.40 19.43 19.00
C CYS A 377 15.72 19.39 20.49
N MET A 378 15.28 18.34 21.17
CA MET A 378 15.56 18.11 22.60
C MET A 378 17.02 17.71 22.81
N THR A 379 17.71 18.34 23.76
CA THR A 379 19.06 17.99 24.21
C THR A 379 19.02 16.83 25.20
N THR A 380 20.18 16.24 25.51
CA THR A 380 20.28 15.20 26.57
C THR A 380 19.91 15.72 27.96
N GLN A 381 19.87 17.05 28.15
CA GLN A 381 19.44 17.72 29.38
C GLN A 381 17.93 18.02 29.41
N GLY A 382 17.18 17.67 28.36
CA GLY A 382 15.73 17.90 28.26
C GLY A 382 15.33 19.32 27.81
N SER A 383 16.29 20.22 27.55
CA SER A 383 16.03 21.53 26.96
C SER A 383 15.88 21.45 25.44
N TYR A 384 15.19 22.39 24.80
CA TYR A 384 15.04 22.44 23.35
C TYR A 384 15.92 23.51 22.72
N ARG A 385 16.51 23.20 21.55
CA ARG A 385 17.34 24.11 20.75
C ARG A 385 16.92 24.08 19.28
N ASP A 386 16.95 25.24 18.62
CA ASP A 386 16.74 25.31 17.17
C ASP A 386 17.89 24.61 16.42
N SER A 387 17.51 23.79 15.45
CA SER A 387 18.43 23.07 14.57
C SER A 387 17.87 23.07 13.14
N SER A 388 18.79 23.15 12.17
CA SER A 388 18.48 23.14 10.75
C SER A 388 19.36 22.13 10.04
N LEU A 389 18.79 21.43 9.06
CA LEU A 389 19.47 20.47 8.21
C LEU A 389 19.10 20.74 6.75
N GLU A 390 20.08 21.05 5.92
CA GLU A 390 19.85 21.20 4.49
C GLU A 390 19.62 19.83 3.87
N LEU A 391 18.44 19.60 3.28
CA LEU A 391 18.04 18.36 2.61
C LEU A 391 18.36 18.37 1.12
N THR A 392 18.88 19.50 0.62
CA THR A 392 19.16 19.71 -0.80
C THR A 392 20.03 18.56 -1.30
N TYR A 393 19.47 17.75 -2.20
CA TYR A 393 20.10 16.60 -2.87
C TYR A 393 20.18 15.28 -2.10
N ASP A 394 19.63 15.21 -0.89
CA ASP A 394 19.51 13.95 -0.15
C ASP A 394 18.30 13.14 -0.67
N LEU A 395 18.51 11.91 -1.16
CA LEU A 395 17.45 11.08 -1.75
C LEU A 395 16.71 10.23 -0.72
N TYR A 396 17.44 9.68 0.24
CA TYR A 396 16.94 8.74 1.23
C TYR A 396 17.49 9.05 2.61
N LEU A 397 17.07 10.21 3.14
CA LEU A 397 17.53 10.64 4.44
C LEU A 397 16.68 10.04 5.56
N ASN A 398 17.35 9.42 6.53
CA ASN A 398 16.82 9.25 7.87
C ASN A 398 17.47 10.31 8.78
N VAL A 399 16.66 10.99 9.58
CA VAL A 399 17.14 12.08 10.43
C VAL A 399 17.08 11.68 11.90
N LYS A 400 18.17 11.94 12.62
CA LYS A 400 18.24 11.76 14.07
C LYS A 400 18.46 13.09 14.76
N ASN A 401 17.94 13.17 15.97
CA ASN A 401 18.29 14.22 16.91
C ASN A 401 19.46 13.73 17.77
N VAL A 402 20.65 14.30 17.56
CA VAL A 402 21.86 14.03 18.34
C VAL A 402 22.11 15.22 19.26
N ASN A 403 21.63 15.13 20.50
CA ASN A 403 21.80 16.15 21.54
C ASN A 403 21.39 17.58 21.09
N GLY A 404 20.19 17.70 20.52
CA GLY A 404 19.65 18.97 20.04
C GLY A 404 20.11 19.36 18.63
N VAL A 405 20.69 18.44 17.85
CA VAL A 405 21.19 18.67 16.49
C VAL A 405 20.62 17.64 15.52
N LEU A 406 19.92 18.12 14.49
CA LEU A 406 19.47 17.30 13.36
C LEU A 406 20.69 16.76 12.60
N THR A 407 20.79 15.45 12.50
CA THR A 407 21.93 14.75 11.90
C THR A 407 21.46 13.70 10.91
N ARG A 408 22.18 13.55 9.81
CA ARG A 408 21.97 12.48 8.83
C ARG A 408 22.33 11.13 9.45
N TYR A 409 21.51 10.11 9.22
CA TYR A 409 21.75 8.77 9.74
C TYR A 409 21.51 7.70 8.68
#